data_AF-A0A212UFI3-F1
#
_entry.id   AF-A0A212UFI3-F1
#
_cell.length_a   1.000
_cell.length_b   1.000
_cell.length_c   1.000
_cell.angle_alpha   90.00
_cell.angle_beta   90.00
_cell.angle_gamma   90.00
#
_symmetry.space_group_name_H-M   'P 1'
#
loop_
_entity.id
_entity.type
_entity.pdbx_description
1 polymer ?
#
loop_
_entity_poly.entity_id
_entity_poly.type
_entity_poly.pdbx_seq_one_letter_code
_entity_poly.pdbx_strand_id
1 'polypeptide(L)'
;MKRFWDPGIGRTLLFVLAIFTFVVASFQTLREGNMDGLYHNYWLYMISFGAIIYFRYLKQRHKEAVAEAEAARLAAEAKSKPKTKGKKR
;
A
#
# COMPACT_ATOMS: atom_id res chain seq x y z
N MET A 1 -16.67 -5.75 13.59
CA MET A 1 -17.12 -4.46 13.04
C MET A 1 -17.09 -4.56 11.52
N LYS A 2 -18.19 -4.18 10.84
CA LYS A 2 -18.36 -4.28 9.39
C LYS A 2 -17.14 -3.73 8.66
N ARG A 3 -16.64 -4.46 7.64
CA ARG A 3 -15.58 -4.06 6.70
C ARG A 3 -16.01 -2.84 5.86
N PHE A 4 -16.25 -1.70 6.50
CA PHE A 4 -16.57 -0.45 5.80
C PHE A 4 -15.36 0.04 4.98
N TRP A 5 -14.16 -0.42 5.36
CA TRP A 5 -12.92 -0.20 4.65
C TRP A 5 -12.50 -1.45 3.90
N ASP A 6 -12.82 -1.50 2.60
CA ASP A 6 -12.10 -2.38 1.68
C ASP A 6 -10.63 -1.90 1.65
N PRO A 7 -9.64 -2.77 1.91
CA PRO A 7 -8.23 -2.42 1.79
C PRO A 7 -7.88 -1.76 0.45
N GLY A 8 -8.61 -2.07 -0.63
CA GLY A 8 -8.49 -1.38 -1.92
C GLY A 8 -8.91 0.08 -1.85
N ILE A 9 -10.12 0.37 -1.39
CA ILE A 9 -10.67 1.74 -1.28
C ILE A 9 -9.81 2.60 -0.34
N GLY A 10 -9.39 2.05 0.80
CA GLY A 10 -8.52 2.77 1.74
C GLY A 10 -7.18 3.19 1.13
N ARG A 11 -6.58 2.32 0.31
CA ARG A 11 -5.33 2.62 -0.43
C ARG A 11 -5.54 3.71 -1.48
N THR A 12 -6.66 3.69 -2.20
CA THR A 12 -7.01 4.73 -3.17
C THR A 12 -7.20 6.09 -2.50
N LEU A 13 -7.96 6.15 -1.40
CA LEU A 13 -8.17 7.39 -0.65
C LEU A 13 -6.84 7.95 -0.10
N LEU A 14 -5.99 7.08 0.43
CA LEU A 14 -4.66 7.47 0.93
C LEU A 14 -3.78 8.04 -0.19
N PHE A 15 -3.81 7.43 -1.38
CA PHE A 15 -3.09 7.93 -2.55
C PHE A 15 -3.64 9.27 -3.03
N VAL A 16 -4.96 9.42 -3.13
CA VAL A 16 -5.60 10.69 -3.50
C VAL A 16 -5.25 11.79 -2.50
N LEU A 17 -5.32 11.49 -1.20
CA LEU A 17 -4.95 12.44 -0.14
C LEU A 17 -3.49 12.88 -0.25
N ALA A 18 -2.58 11.94 -0.51
CA ALA A 18 -1.17 12.25 -0.72
C ALA A 18 -0.94 13.23 -1.88
N ILE A 19 -1.56 12.97 -3.04
CA ILE A 19 -1.40 13.84 -4.21
C ILE A 19 -2.07 15.19 -3.98
N PHE A 20 -3.28 15.20 -3.44
CA PHE A 20 -4.02 16.43 -3.16
C PHE A 20 -3.24 17.35 -2.22
N THR A 21 -2.74 16.83 -1.11
CA THR A 21 -1.96 17.61 -0.15
C THR A 21 -0.64 18.12 -0.74
N PHE A 22 0.03 17.33 -1.60
CA PHE A 22 1.23 17.77 -2.32
C PHE A 22 0.97 18.97 -3.25
N VAL A 23 -0.10 18.89 -4.04
CA VAL A 23 -0.48 19.95 -4.99
C VAL A 23 -0.84 21.23 -4.23
N VAL A 24 -1.64 21.10 -3.18
CA VAL A 24 -2.02 22.23 -2.32
C VAL A 24 -0.80 22.87 -1.65
N ALA A 25 0.12 22.06 -1.12
CA ALA A 25 1.37 22.56 -0.52
C ALA A 25 2.23 23.31 -1.54
N SER A 26 2.37 22.75 -2.74
CA SER A 26 3.18 23.33 -3.82
C SER A 26 2.60 24.64 -4.32
N PHE A 27 1.29 24.72 -4.50
CA PHE A 27 0.64 25.96 -4.88
C PHE A 27 0.82 27.07 -3.84
N GLN A 28 0.60 26.76 -2.56
CA GLN A 28 0.77 27.74 -1.47
C GLN A 28 2.23 28.18 -1.33
N THR A 29 3.17 27.24 -1.43
CA THR A 29 4.60 27.53 -1.39
C THR A 29 5.03 28.51 -2.48
N LEU A 30 4.57 28.29 -3.72
CA LEU A 30 4.88 29.19 -4.84
C LEU A 30 4.22 30.56 -4.66
N ARG A 31 3.01 30.61 -4.10
CA ARG A 31 2.27 31.85 -3.88
C ARG A 31 2.89 32.72 -2.78
N GLU A 32 3.47 32.13 -1.75
CA GLU A 32 4.01 32.81 -0.56
C GLU A 32 5.50 33.17 -0.66
N GLY A 33 6.11 33.05 -1.84
CA GLY A 33 7.51 33.46 -2.05
C GLY A 33 8.54 32.35 -1.79
N ASN A 34 8.21 31.11 -2.15
CA ASN A 34 9.07 29.92 -2.14
C ASN A 34 9.63 29.55 -0.77
N MET A 35 10.63 30.24 -0.24
CA MET A 35 11.30 29.82 1.00
C MET A 35 10.41 30.00 2.22
N ASP A 36 9.78 31.18 2.38
CA ASP A 36 8.85 31.43 3.48
C ASP A 36 7.59 30.55 3.35
N GLY A 37 7.07 30.42 2.12
CA GLY A 37 5.99 29.50 1.81
C GLY A 37 6.33 28.05 2.10
N LEU A 38 7.56 27.60 1.86
CA LEU A 38 7.99 26.24 2.13
C LEU A 38 7.98 25.96 3.64
N TYR A 39 8.47 26.90 4.45
CA TYR A 39 8.45 26.75 5.91
C TYR A 39 7.01 26.75 6.45
N HIS A 40 6.16 27.64 5.94
CA HIS A 40 4.77 27.72 6.37
C HIS A 40 3.96 26.46 5.99
N ASN A 41 4.22 25.90 4.81
CA ASN A 41 3.48 24.77 4.25
C ASN A 41 4.20 23.41 4.45
N TYR A 42 5.32 23.39 5.17
CA TYR A 42 6.13 22.18 5.39
C TYR A 42 5.32 21.00 5.91
N TRP A 43 4.37 21.26 6.80
CA TRP A 43 3.52 20.25 7.41
C TRP A 43 2.62 19.54 6.38
N LEU A 44 2.15 20.23 5.33
CA LEU A 44 1.38 19.62 4.24
C LEU A 44 2.25 18.66 3.42
N TYR A 45 3.51 19.01 3.19
CA TYR A 45 4.48 18.10 2.56
C TYR A 45 4.74 16.87 3.43
N MET A 46 4.85 17.02 4.76
CA MET A 46 4.99 15.88 5.67
C MET A 46 3.78 14.95 5.63
N ILE A 47 2.56 15.49 5.58
CA ILE A 47 1.34 14.68 5.43
C ILE A 47 1.35 13.94 4.09
N SER A 48 1.68 14.63 3.00
CA SER A 48 1.74 14.01 1.67
C SER A 48 2.74 12.86 1.62
N PHE A 49 3.98 13.10 2.05
CA PHE A 49 5.02 12.07 2.04
C PHE A 49 4.71 10.94 3.01
N GLY A 50 4.19 11.25 4.19
CA GLY A 50 3.71 10.25 5.14
C GLY A 50 2.64 9.34 4.54
N ALA A 51 1.66 9.91 3.84
CA ALA A 51 0.61 9.16 3.17
C ALA A 51 1.17 8.28 2.02
N ILE A 52 2.12 8.78 1.22
CA ILE A 52 2.79 7.97 0.18
C ILE A 52 3.60 6.82 0.80
N ILE A 53 4.39 7.09 1.83
CA ILE A 53 5.20 6.08 2.50
C ILE A 53 4.29 4.99 3.08
N TYR A 54 3.23 5.39 3.76
CA TYR A 54 2.26 4.46 4.32
C TYR A 54 1.52 3.66 3.24
N PHE A 55 1.16 4.29 2.12
CA PHE A 55 0.58 3.60 0.97
C PHE A 55 1.51 2.51 0.42
N ARG A 56 2.79 2.83 0.27
CA ARG A 56 3.81 1.88 -0.20
C ARG A 56 3.99 0.72 0.79
N TYR A 57 4.02 1.03 2.08
CA TYR A 57 4.09 0.02 3.14
C TYR A 57 2.90 -0.96 3.07
N LEU A 58 1.67 -0.45 2.98
CA LEU A 58 0.47 -1.29 2.86
C LEU A 58 0.48 -2.13 1.57
N LYS A 59 0.97 -1.56 0.47
CA LYS A 59 1.11 -2.28 -0.81
C LYS A 59 2.11 -3.43 -0.68
N GLN A 60 3.21 -3.26 0.05
CA GLN A 60 4.18 -4.32 0.30
C GLN A 60 3.56 -5.44 1.16
N ARG A 61 2.93 -5.10 2.28
CA ARG A 61 2.26 -6.08 3.16
C ARG A 61 1.19 -6.90 2.42
N HIS A 62 0.44 -6.25 1.52
CA HIS A 62 -0.52 -6.95 0.68
C HIS A 62 0.14 -7.96 -0.27
N LYS A 63 1.30 -7.63 -0.85
CA LYS A 63 2.04 -8.57 -1.71
C LYS A 63 2.53 -9.78 -0.91
N GLU A 64 3.06 -9.55 0.29
CA GLU A 64 3.51 -10.61 1.20
C GLU A 64 2.34 -11.55 1.56
N ALA A 65 1.19 -10.98 1.95
CA ALA A 65 0.00 -11.77 2.28
C ALA A 65 -0.53 -12.61 1.09
N VAL A 66 -0.47 -12.06 -0.13
CA VAL A 66 -0.85 -12.81 -1.35
C VAL A 66 0.13 -13.96 -1.62
N ALA A 67 1.43 -13.72 -1.49
CA ALA A 67 2.45 -14.76 -1.69
C ALA A 67 2.31 -15.91 -0.67
N GLU A 68 2.04 -15.58 0.60
CA GLU A 68 1.77 -16.58 1.65
C GLU A 68 0.51 -17.41 1.34
N ALA A 69 -0.56 -16.75 0.87
CA ALA A 69 -1.80 -17.43 0.50
C ALA A 69 -1.61 -18.37 -0.71
N GLU A 70 -0.83 -17.97 -1.71
CA GLU A 70 -0.46 -18.81 -2.86
C GLU A 70 0.39 -20.02 -2.42
N ALA A 71 1.40 -19.80 -1.58
CA ALA A 71 2.24 -20.88 -1.04
C ALA A 71 1.41 -21.91 -0.25
N ALA A 72 0.46 -21.44 0.57
CA ALA A 72 -0.45 -22.29 1.31
C ALA A 72 -1.35 -23.12 0.38
N ARG A 73 -1.86 -22.51 -0.71
CA ARG A 73 -2.65 -23.21 -1.74
C ARG A 73 -1.84 -24.31 -2.41
N LEU A 74 -0.63 -24.00 -2.87
CA LEU A 74 0.26 -24.96 -3.51
C LEU A 74 0.65 -26.12 -2.58
N ALA A 75 0.89 -25.83 -1.29
CA ALA A 75 1.17 -26.85 -0.29
C ALA A 75 -0.02 -27.77 -0.02
N ALA A 76 -1.26 -27.23 -0.03
CA ALA A 76 -2.48 -28.02 0.09
C ALA A 76 -2.72 -28.91 -1.14
N GLU A 77 -2.51 -28.38 -2.34
CA GLU A 77 -2.60 -29.13 -3.61
C GLU A 77 -1.52 -30.22 -3.72
N ALA A 78 -0.32 -30.00 -3.17
CA ALA A 78 0.74 -31.01 -3.13
C ALA A 78 0.42 -32.17 -2.16
N LYS A 79 -0.25 -31.89 -1.04
CA LYS A 79 -0.68 -32.90 -0.05
C LYS A 79 -1.86 -33.75 -0.53
N SER A 80 -2.70 -33.23 -1.44
CA SER A 80 -3.87 -33.94 -1.95
C SER A 80 -3.57 -34.87 -3.13
N LYS A 81 -2.38 -34.78 -3.76
CA LYS A 81 -1.97 -35.72 -4.82
C LYS A 81 -1.61 -37.09 -4.21
N PRO A 82 -2.29 -38.19 -4.58
CA PRO A 82 -1.98 -39.51 -4.05
C PRO A 82 -0.58 -39.93 -4.52
N LYS A 83 0.27 -40.37 -3.57
CA LYS A 83 1.56 -41.00 -3.91
C LYS A 83 1.27 -42.27 -4.71
N THR A 84 1.55 -42.23 -6.01
CA THR A 84 1.54 -43.43 -6.86
C THR A 84 2.52 -44.43 -6.27
N LYS A 85 2.00 -45.46 -5.58
CA LYS A 85 2.80 -46.56 -5.03
C LYS A 85 3.59 -47.17 -6.18
N GLY A 86 4.92 -47.07 -6.10
CA GLY A 86 5.84 -47.71 -7.03
C GLY A 86 5.51 -49.19 -7.18
N LYS A 87 5.33 -49.61 -8.43
CA LYS A 87 5.23 -51.00 -8.84
C LYS A 87 6.60 -51.65 -8.55
N LYS A 88 6.68 -52.43 -7.46
CA LYS A 88 7.84 -53.30 -7.17
C LYS A 88 8.02 -54.26 -8.35
N ARG A 89 9.22 -54.25 -8.94
CA ARG A 89 9.73 -55.33 -9.79
C ARG A 89 10.18 -56.49 -8.92
#